data_AF-A0A961KIV0-F1
#
_entry.id   AF-A0A961KIV0-F1
#
_cell.length_a   1.000
_cell.length_b   1.000
_cell.length_c   1.000
_cell.angle_alpha   90.00
_cell.angle_beta   90.00
_cell.angle_gamma   90.00
#
_symmetry.space_group_name_H-M   'P 1'
#
loop_
_entity.id
_entity.type
_entity.pdbx_description
1 polymer ?
#
loop_
_entity_poly.entity_id
_entity_poly.type
_entity_poly.pdbx_seq_one_letter_code
_entity_poly.pdbx_strand_id
1 'polypeptide(L)'
;MSAELPEYFFRVRENGAFVFRVDVENRQRRIEMDQIAVVNIRNGEIKPHGERELSERDLEEITSWMAQRAEILAFRDIDDILRAVDHLNLTAHWVQSRASDEQLEKVTDTLLLAMHDLRSVLVRKKADRLLKRG
;
A
#
# COMPACT_ATOMS: atom_id res chain seq x y z
N MET A 1 -2.30 -2.30 33.18
CA MET A 1 -2.37 -3.46 32.27
C MET A 1 -1.18 -3.36 31.34
N SER A 2 -0.08 -4.05 31.64
CA SER A 2 1.02 -4.19 30.68
C SER A 2 0.46 -5.05 29.54
N ALA A 3 0.17 -4.44 28.39
CA ALA A 3 -0.20 -5.21 27.22
C ALA A 3 0.97 -6.15 26.89
N GLU A 4 0.70 -7.44 26.88
CA GLU A 4 1.65 -8.46 26.45
C GLU A 4 2.05 -8.15 25.00
N LEU A 5 3.35 -8.21 24.71
CA LEU A 5 3.85 -7.89 23.37
C LEU A 5 3.50 -9.01 22.39
N PRO A 6 3.28 -8.69 21.10
CA PRO A 6 3.04 -9.71 20.10
C PRO A 6 4.30 -10.56 19.85
N GLU A 7 4.13 -11.86 19.61
CA GLU A 7 5.23 -12.79 19.30
C GLU A 7 5.97 -12.43 18.00
N TYR A 8 5.27 -11.79 17.05
CA TYR A 8 5.81 -11.38 15.76
C TYR A 8 5.65 -9.88 15.54
N PHE A 9 6.69 -9.27 14.97
CA PHE A 9 6.66 -7.89 14.53
C PHE A 9 7.04 -7.80 13.05
N PHE A 10 6.17 -7.17 12.26
CA PHE A 10 6.35 -7.00 10.83
C PHE A 10 6.71 -5.55 10.54
N ARG A 11 7.98 -5.28 10.26
CA ARG A 11 8.44 -3.96 9.84
C ARG A 11 8.18 -3.78 8.35
N VAL A 12 7.08 -3.09 8.05
CA VAL A 12 6.64 -2.80 6.67
C VAL A 12 7.71 -2.02 5.90
N ARG A 13 7.86 -2.38 4.62
CA ARG A 13 8.59 -1.67 3.58
C ARG A 13 7.70 -1.56 2.34
N GLU A 14 8.18 -0.89 1.30
CA GLU A 14 7.42 -0.65 0.06
C GLU A 14 6.78 -1.93 -0.51
N ASN A 15 7.53 -3.04 -0.57
CA ASN A 15 7.08 -4.28 -1.23
C ASN A 15 6.88 -5.45 -0.28
N GLY A 16 6.80 -5.24 1.03
CA GLY A 16 6.59 -6.32 1.99
C GLY A 16 7.02 -5.94 3.39
N ALA A 17 7.77 -6.81 4.07
CA ALA A 17 8.26 -6.53 5.42
C ALA A 17 9.54 -7.30 5.75
N PHE A 18 10.25 -6.80 6.77
CA PHE A 18 11.12 -7.63 7.59
C PHE A 18 10.28 -8.25 8.72
N VAL A 19 10.47 -9.54 8.97
CA VAL A 19 9.74 -10.29 9.99
C VAL A 19 10.68 -10.55 11.16
N PHE A 20 10.26 -10.14 12.34
CA PHE A 20 10.99 -10.35 13.58
C PHE A 20 10.17 -11.22 14.52
N ARG A 21 10.82 -12.18 15.17
CA ARG A 21 10.29 -12.80 16.39
C ARG A 21 10.66 -11.93 17.58
N VAL A 22 9.69 -11.63 18.44
CA VAL A 22 9.86 -10.77 19.60
C VAL A 22 10.05 -11.64 20.83
N ASP A 23 11.15 -11.45 21.55
CA ASP A 23 11.41 -12.10 22.84
C ASP A 23 11.39 -11.04 23.95
N VAL A 24 10.65 -11.34 25.02
CA VAL A 24 10.41 -10.45 26.17
C VAL A 24 10.94 -11.06 27.47
N GLU A 25 11.46 -12.29 27.45
CA GLU A 25 11.81 -13.05 28.66
C GLU A 25 13.23 -12.78 29.19
N ASN A 26 13.93 -11.76 28.69
CA ASN A 26 15.21 -11.42 29.29
C ASN A 26 15.02 -10.75 30.66
N ARG A 27 15.76 -11.26 31.67
CA ARG A 27 15.77 -10.79 33.08
C ARG A 27 15.93 -9.27 33.26
N GLN A 28 16.32 -8.56 32.21
CA GLN A 28 16.55 -7.13 32.13
C GLN A 28 15.35 -6.31 31.60
N ARG A 29 14.18 -6.94 31.31
CA ARG A 29 13.00 -6.29 30.69
C ARG A 29 13.29 -5.60 29.35
N ARG A 30 14.24 -6.15 28.59
CA ARG A 30 14.61 -5.62 27.27
C ARG A 30 13.85 -6.40 26.19
N ILE A 31 13.28 -5.66 25.24
CA ILE A 31 12.66 -6.26 24.05
C ILE A 31 13.78 -6.65 23.10
N GLU A 32 13.85 -7.94 22.76
CA GLU A 32 14.73 -8.44 21.70
C GLU A 32 13.90 -8.77 20.46
N MET A 33 14.44 -8.43 19.30
CA MET A 33 13.80 -8.67 18.02
C MET A 33 14.80 -9.41 17.14
N ASP A 34 14.52 -10.70 16.93
CA ASP A 34 15.33 -11.56 16.07
C ASP A 34 14.71 -11.60 14.68
N GLN A 35 15.47 -11.16 13.66
CA GLN A 35 14.96 -11.17 12.30
C GLN A 35 14.95 -12.60 11.77
N ILE A 36 13.77 -13.11 11.45
CA ILE A 36 13.60 -14.49 10.97
C ILE A 36 13.42 -14.56 9.45
N ALA A 37 12.84 -13.53 8.83
CA ALA A 37 12.53 -13.55 7.41
C ALA A 37 12.41 -12.17 6.78
N VAL A 38 12.39 -12.18 5.45
CA VAL A 38 12.09 -11.05 4.57
C VAL A 38 10.98 -11.49 3.62
N VAL A 39 9.89 -10.73 3.57
CA VAL A 39 8.72 -11.08 2.75
C VAL A 39 8.51 -10.09 1.63
N ASN A 40 7.98 -10.57 0.51
CA ASN A 40 7.60 -9.78 -0.64
C ASN A 40 6.12 -10.04 -0.97
N ILE A 41 5.30 -9.00 -0.80
CA ILE A 41 3.85 -9.06 -1.00
C ILE A 41 3.48 -9.14 -2.49
N ARG A 42 4.33 -8.61 -3.39
CA ARG A 42 4.01 -8.57 -4.83
C ARG A 42 4.04 -9.96 -5.47
N ASN A 43 4.99 -10.81 -5.06
CA ASN A 43 5.19 -12.14 -5.63
C ASN A 43 4.96 -13.29 -4.63
N GLY A 44 4.64 -12.99 -3.37
CA GLY A 44 4.38 -14.00 -2.34
C GLY A 44 5.65 -14.61 -1.74
N GLU A 45 6.83 -14.11 -2.07
CA GLU A 45 8.10 -14.73 -1.65
C GLU A 45 8.38 -14.51 -0.15
N ILE A 46 8.74 -15.59 0.54
CA ILE A 46 9.22 -15.59 1.93
C ILE A 46 10.66 -16.09 1.92
N LYS A 47 11.60 -15.22 2.29
CA LYS A 47 13.02 -15.55 2.37
C LYS A 47 13.45 -15.61 3.84
N PRO A 48 13.87 -16.78 4.36
CA PRO A 48 14.47 -16.86 5.68
C PRO A 48 15.70 -15.96 5.79
N HIS A 49 15.98 -15.45 6.99
CA HIS A 49 17.13 -14.61 7.25
C HIS A 49 18.33 -15.48 7.66
N GLY A 50 19.46 -15.35 6.95
CA GLY A 50 20.65 -16.16 7.17
C GLY A 50 20.43 -17.62 6.78
N GLU A 51 20.97 -18.55 7.56
CA GLU A 51 20.83 -20.01 7.37
C GLU A 51 19.67 -20.61 8.18
N ARG A 52 18.72 -19.79 8.64
CA ARG A 52 17.62 -20.23 9.48
C ARG A 52 16.57 -21.01 8.68
N GLU A 53 16.02 -22.06 9.28
CA GLU A 53 14.77 -22.69 8.86
C GLU A 53 13.59 -22.07 9.60
N LEU A 54 12.52 -21.76 8.87
CA LEU A 54 11.27 -21.25 9.44
C LEU A 54 10.43 -22.43 9.93
N SER A 55 9.89 -22.32 11.14
CA SER A 55 8.93 -23.28 11.66
C SER A 55 7.58 -23.17 10.95
N GLU A 56 6.73 -24.19 11.09
CA GLU A 56 5.35 -24.15 10.58
C GLU A 56 4.59 -22.93 11.12
N ARG A 57 4.76 -22.63 12.42
CA ARG A 57 4.16 -21.46 13.07
C ARG A 57 4.64 -20.14 12.47
N ASP A 58 5.93 -20.01 12.15
CA ASP A 58 6.46 -18.82 11.48
C ASP A 58 5.78 -18.62 10.11
N LEU A 59 5.65 -19.70 9.34
CA LEU A 59 5.04 -19.67 8.01
C LEU A 59 3.55 -19.31 8.07
N GLU A 60 2.80 -19.86 9.04
CA GLU A 60 1.39 -19.52 9.26
C GLU A 60 1.21 -18.03 9.59
N GLU A 61 2.00 -17.50 10.53
CA GLU A 61 1.91 -16.10 10.92
C GLU A 61 2.32 -15.15 9.79
N ILE A 62 3.38 -15.50 9.06
CA ILE A 62 3.81 -14.73 7.88
C ILE A 62 2.72 -14.72 6.81
N THR A 63 2.16 -15.87 6.45
CA THR A 63 1.15 -15.97 5.40
C THR A 63 -0.15 -15.27 5.76
N SER A 64 -0.60 -15.40 7.02
CA SER A 64 -1.76 -14.66 7.55
C SER A 64 -1.54 -13.14 7.48
N TRP A 65 -0.38 -12.66 7.93
CA TRP A 65 -0.02 -11.25 7.82
C TRP A 65 0.00 -10.76 6.38
N MET A 66 0.55 -11.57 5.46
CA MET A 66 0.61 -11.22 4.04
C MET A 66 -0.78 -11.08 3.41
N ALA A 67 -1.72 -11.97 3.76
CA ALA A 67 -3.10 -11.89 3.29
C ALA A 67 -3.81 -10.62 3.79
N GLN A 68 -3.75 -10.35 5.10
CA GLN A 68 -4.30 -9.12 5.69
C GLN A 68 -3.67 -7.87 5.08
N ARG A 69 -2.37 -7.90 4.84
CA ARG A 69 -1.66 -6.77 4.24
C ARG A 69 -2.11 -6.52 2.80
N ALA A 70 -2.35 -7.56 2.02
CA ALA A 70 -2.86 -7.43 0.66
C ALA A 70 -4.24 -6.76 0.62
N GLU A 71 -5.14 -7.12 1.54
CA GLU A 71 -6.46 -6.49 1.66
C GLU A 71 -6.35 -4.99 2.01
N ILE A 72 -5.48 -4.64 2.96
CA ILE A 72 -5.22 -3.25 3.33
C ILE A 72 -4.68 -2.45 2.14
N LEU A 73 -3.76 -3.03 1.37
CA LEU A 73 -3.20 -2.37 0.18
C LEU A 73 -4.28 -2.17 -0.89
N ALA A 74 -5.10 -3.19 -1.16
CA ALA A 74 -6.19 -3.07 -2.13
C ALA A 74 -7.22 -1.99 -1.72
N PHE A 75 -7.52 -1.89 -0.43
CA PHE A 75 -8.38 -0.81 0.08
C PHE A 75 -7.75 0.57 -0.14
N ARG A 76 -6.45 0.72 0.16
CA ARG A 76 -5.72 1.98 -0.03
C ARG A 76 -5.62 2.38 -1.49
N ASP A 77 -5.41 1.43 -2.40
CA ASP A 77 -5.36 1.71 -3.83
C ASP A 77 -6.67 2.35 -4.31
N ILE A 78 -7.83 1.88 -3.83
CA ILE A 78 -9.12 2.49 -4.15
C ILE A 78 -9.29 3.85 -3.47
N ASP A 79 -8.91 3.99 -2.20
CA ASP A 79 -8.96 5.27 -1.47
C ASP A 79 -8.13 6.34 -2.18
N ASP A 80 -6.92 6.02 -2.63
CA ASP A 80 -6.03 6.95 -3.34
C ASP A 80 -6.63 7.42 -4.67
N ILE A 81 -7.36 6.55 -5.39
CA ILE A 81 -8.09 6.94 -6.60
C ILE A 81 -9.28 7.85 -6.28
N LEU A 82 -9.98 7.61 -5.17
CA LEU A 82 -11.06 8.51 -4.72
C LEU A 82 -10.50 9.88 -4.31
N ARG A 83 -9.33 9.92 -3.65
CA ARG A 83 -8.62 11.17 -3.35
C ARG A 83 -8.22 11.94 -4.59
N ALA A 84 -7.87 11.25 -5.68
CA ALA A 84 -7.58 11.90 -6.96
C ALA A 84 -8.83 12.63 -7.52
N VAL A 85 -10.02 12.04 -7.36
CA VAL A 85 -11.30 12.69 -7.73
C VAL A 85 -11.51 13.94 -6.89
N ASP A 86 -11.32 13.87 -5.58
CA ASP A 86 -11.43 15.03 -4.69
C ASP A 86 -10.43 16.13 -5.06
N HIS A 87 -9.20 15.76 -5.39
CA HIS A 87 -8.18 16.71 -5.81
C HIS A 87 -8.56 17.42 -7.12
N LEU A 88 -9.13 16.70 -8.10
CA LEU A 88 -9.64 17.30 -9.34
C LEU A 88 -10.80 18.28 -9.05
N ASN A 89 -11.72 17.93 -8.16
CA ASN A 89 -12.83 18.80 -7.77
C ASN A 89 -12.33 20.07 -7.07
N LEU A 90 -11.39 19.93 -6.13
CA LEU A 90 -10.74 21.06 -5.44
C LEU A 90 -9.95 21.95 -6.41
N THR A 91 -9.29 21.34 -7.40
CA THR A 91 -8.56 22.05 -8.45
C THR A 91 -9.52 22.84 -9.32
N ALA A 92 -10.63 22.25 -9.75
CA ALA A 92 -11.66 22.93 -10.53
C ALA A 92 -12.25 24.13 -9.74
N HIS A 93 -12.53 23.95 -8.45
CA HIS A 93 -12.97 25.07 -7.61
C HIS A 93 -11.91 26.16 -7.49
N TRP A 94 -10.64 25.81 -7.29
CA TRP A 94 -9.54 26.78 -7.23
C TRP A 94 -9.40 27.57 -8.55
N VAL A 95 -9.49 26.91 -9.71
CA VAL A 95 -9.49 27.58 -11.03
C VAL A 95 -10.61 28.61 -11.12
N GLN A 96 -11.79 28.30 -10.61
CA GLN A 96 -12.95 29.19 -10.68
C GLN A 96 -12.88 30.38 -9.70
N SER A 97 -12.33 30.17 -8.50
CA SER A 97 -12.49 31.12 -7.39
C SER A 97 -11.22 31.86 -6.97
N ARG A 98 -10.03 31.36 -7.33
CA ARG A 98 -8.76 31.83 -6.75
C ARG A 98 -7.56 31.92 -7.70
N ALA A 99 -7.54 31.17 -8.80
CA ALA A 99 -6.38 31.12 -9.68
C ALA A 99 -6.11 32.46 -10.37
N SER A 100 -4.84 32.86 -10.47
CA SER A 100 -4.41 33.99 -11.31
C SER A 100 -4.09 33.54 -12.73
N ASP A 101 -4.10 34.48 -13.69
CA ASP A 101 -3.78 34.21 -15.09
C ASP A 101 -2.39 33.56 -15.26
N GLU A 102 -1.38 34.06 -14.54
CA GLU A 102 -0.02 33.49 -14.58
C GLU A 102 0.03 32.05 -14.03
N GLN A 103 -0.78 31.73 -13.03
CA GLN A 103 -0.89 30.36 -12.52
C GLN A 103 -1.59 29.46 -13.54
N LEU A 104 -2.65 29.95 -14.18
CA LEU A 104 -3.38 29.19 -15.21
C LEU A 104 -2.50 28.89 -16.42
N GLU A 105 -1.71 29.85 -16.90
CA GLU A 105 -0.77 29.65 -18.00
C GLU A 105 0.22 28.50 -17.70
N LYS A 106 0.68 28.38 -16.46
CA LYS A 106 1.63 27.33 -16.05
C LYS A 106 1.05 25.93 -16.01
N VAL A 107 -0.25 25.77 -15.70
CA VAL A 107 -0.83 24.45 -15.38
C VAL A 107 -1.87 23.95 -16.37
N THR A 108 -2.49 24.82 -17.17
CA THR A 108 -3.69 24.49 -17.96
C THR A 108 -3.45 23.34 -18.93
N ASP A 109 -2.45 23.44 -19.81
CA ASP A 109 -2.20 22.42 -20.83
C ASP A 109 -1.83 21.07 -20.20
N THR A 110 -1.03 21.09 -19.13
CA THR A 110 -0.63 19.87 -18.41
C THR A 110 -1.84 19.20 -17.77
N LEU A 111 -2.74 19.97 -17.13
CA LEU A 111 -3.97 19.44 -16.56
C LEU A 111 -4.90 18.87 -17.62
N LEU A 112 -5.10 19.59 -18.74
CA LEU A 112 -5.96 19.15 -19.84
C LEU A 112 -5.46 17.84 -20.46
N LEU A 113 -4.16 17.71 -20.71
CA LEU A 113 -3.57 16.49 -21.25
C LEU A 113 -3.70 15.31 -20.28
N ALA A 114 -3.41 15.51 -18.99
CA ALA A 114 -3.53 14.45 -17.98
C ALA A 114 -4.99 13.96 -17.84
N MET A 115 -5.96 14.88 -17.82
CA MET A 115 -7.38 14.53 -17.78
C MET A 115 -7.84 13.82 -19.05
N HIS A 116 -7.36 14.24 -20.23
CA HIS A 116 -7.69 13.62 -21.51
C HIS A 116 -7.18 12.18 -21.59
N ASP A 117 -5.93 11.94 -21.21
CA ASP A 117 -5.35 10.59 -21.20
C ASP A 117 -6.13 9.65 -20.27
N LEU A 118 -6.33 10.07 -19.01
CA LEU A 118 -7.08 9.30 -18.01
C LEU A 118 -8.50 8.97 -18.51
N ARG A 119 -9.20 9.97 -19.06
CA ARG A 119 -10.54 9.77 -19.65
C ARG A 119 -10.50 8.73 -20.76
N SER A 120 -9.55 8.81 -21.66
CA SER A 120 -9.43 7.90 -22.81
C SER A 120 -9.22 6.45 -22.38
N VAL A 121 -8.36 6.22 -21.38
CA VAL A 121 -8.14 4.88 -20.79
C VAL A 121 -9.40 4.35 -20.11
N LEU A 122 -10.08 5.17 -19.31
CA LEU A 122 -11.30 4.77 -18.59
C LEU A 122 -12.46 4.43 -19.54
N VAL A 123 -12.66 5.24 -20.58
CA VAL A 123 -13.70 4.99 -21.60
C VAL A 123 -13.44 3.66 -22.31
N ARG A 124 -12.20 3.39 -22.73
CA ARG A 124 -11.82 2.11 -23.35
C ARG A 124 -12.12 0.92 -22.42
N LYS A 125 -11.67 0.99 -21.16
CA LYS A 125 -11.93 -0.07 -20.17
C LYS A 125 -13.41 -0.25 -19.84
N LYS A 126 -14.24 0.79 -19.96
CA LYS A 126 -15.69 0.69 -19.79
C LYS A 126 -16.33 -0.02 -20.98
N ALA A 127 -15.93 0.31 -22.20
CA ALA A 127 -16.40 -0.35 -23.42
C ALA A 127 -16.04 -1.86 -23.42
N ASP A 128 -14.79 -2.21 -23.11
CA ASP A 128 -14.34 -3.62 -23.02
C ASP A 128 -15.17 -4.43 -22.03
N ARG A 129 -15.58 -3.82 -20.91
CA ARG A 129 -16.41 -4.48 -19.88
C ARG A 129 -17.86 -4.71 -20.34
N LEU A 130 -18.40 -3.83 -21.18
CA LEU A 130 -19.73 -4.00 -21.75
C LEU A 130 -19.73 -5.13 -22.78
N LEU A 131 -18.72 -5.19 -23.66
CA LEU A 131 -18.57 -6.24 -24.67
C LEU A 131 -18.36 -7.65 -24.08
N LYS A 132 -17.78 -7.76 -22.88
CA LYS A 132 -17.63 -9.05 -22.17
C LYS A 132 -18.90 -9.53 -21.46
N ARG A 133 -19.91 -8.66 -21.31
CA ARG A 133 -21.15 -8.94 -20.58
C ARG A 133 -22.35 -9.22 -21.49
N GLY A 134 -22.25 -8.84 -22.78
CA GLY A 134 -23.24 -9.17 -23.82
C GLY A 134 -22.76 -10.34 -24.66
#